data_AF-A0A7W9ICB6-F1
#
_entry.id   AF-A0A7W9ICB6-F1
#
_cell.length_a   1.000
_cell.length_b   1.000
_cell.length_c   1.000
_cell.angle_alpha   90.00
_cell.angle_beta   90.00
_cell.angle_gamma   90.00
#
_symmetry.space_group_name_H-M   'P 1'
#
loop_
_entity.id
_entity.type
_entity.pdbx_description
1 polymer ?
#
loop_
_entity_poly.entity_id
_entity_poly.type
_entity_poly.pdbx_seq_one_letter_code
_entity_poly.pdbx_strand_id
1 'polypeptide(L)'
;MRAARSLIAALLVAPPPFLQEGQGRHGKLIGWWPGVMPSHREVIAAHMIPLRFHSDWTGDLTDGPRLTDLACAQGPAGQATALLLVERLALGMSVYRRRAVQYLSATGDLPAAAMGAEFGRRMRHSWLPLAAFRKIMEDFVHEGAHREAWAMITAALPHLMPAAGERSGRRLVGFLTFARQTARRIGATGEIPEVTAMAGRKGSNRAVLECRALRDLLSPP
;
A
#
# COMPACT_ATOMS: atom_id res chain seq x y z
N MET A 1 13.99 16.73 6.13
CA MET A 1 14.30 16.46 4.70
C MET A 1 15.59 15.66 4.43
N ARG A 2 16.48 15.41 5.42
CA ARG A 2 17.68 14.56 5.20
C ARG A 2 17.40 13.05 5.11
N ALA A 3 16.42 12.53 5.86
CA ALA A 3 16.12 11.09 5.89
C ALA A 3 15.47 10.54 4.60
N ALA A 4 14.67 11.34 3.89
CA ALA A 4 14.08 10.93 2.61
C ALA A 4 15.11 10.87 1.47
N ARG A 5 16.18 11.68 1.55
CA ARG A 5 17.30 11.65 0.61
C ARG A 5 18.17 10.40 0.79
N SER A 6 18.27 9.83 1.99
CA SER A 6 19.10 8.63 2.22
C SER A 6 18.46 7.36 1.68
N LEU A 7 17.13 7.25 1.68
CA LEU A 7 16.42 6.08 1.15
C LEU A 7 16.36 6.09 -0.38
N ILE A 8 16.19 7.26 -1.00
CA ILE A 8 16.30 7.42 -2.45
C ILE A 8 17.75 7.19 -2.92
N ALA A 9 18.74 7.69 -2.18
CA ALA A 9 20.14 7.40 -2.48
C ALA A 9 20.43 5.89 -2.39
N ALA A 10 19.96 5.21 -1.34
CA ALA A 10 20.10 3.75 -1.19
C ALA A 10 19.37 2.95 -2.30
N LEU A 11 18.29 3.49 -2.86
CA LEU A 11 17.57 2.91 -4.00
C LEU A 11 18.26 3.16 -5.35
N LEU A 12 19.18 4.12 -5.43
CA LEU A 12 19.93 4.48 -6.63
C LEU A 12 21.41 4.06 -6.58
N VAL A 13 21.90 3.53 -5.45
CA VAL A 13 23.20 2.85 -5.40
C VAL A 13 23.12 1.64 -6.29
N ALA A 14 24.12 1.50 -7.18
CA ALA A 14 24.28 0.29 -8.00
C ALA A 14 24.16 -0.93 -7.08
N PRO A 15 23.32 -1.92 -7.43
CA PRO A 15 23.10 -3.05 -6.55
C PRO A 15 24.46 -3.70 -6.24
N PRO A 16 24.72 -4.11 -4.97
CA PRO A 16 26.01 -4.67 -4.58
C PRO A 16 26.45 -5.78 -5.54
N PRO A 17 27.76 -6.00 -5.77
CA PRO A 17 28.27 -6.85 -6.85
C PRO A 17 27.63 -8.24 -6.93
N PHE A 18 27.26 -8.87 -5.80
CA PHE A 18 26.56 -10.16 -5.78
C PHE A 18 25.17 -10.15 -6.45
N LEU A 19 24.52 -8.99 -6.53
CA LEU A 19 23.27 -8.78 -7.27
C LEU A 19 23.52 -8.50 -8.77
N GLN A 20 24.70 -8.04 -9.16
CA GLN A 20 25.11 -7.94 -10.57
C GLN A 20 25.64 -9.27 -11.10
N GLU A 21 26.39 -10.02 -10.28
CA GLU A 21 26.97 -11.34 -10.60
C GLU A 21 25.95 -12.48 -10.55
N GLY A 22 24.81 -12.28 -9.89
CA GLY A 22 23.72 -13.27 -9.89
C GLY A 22 22.89 -13.29 -11.18
N GLN A 23 23.47 -12.93 -12.31
CA GLN A 23 23.07 -13.36 -13.66
C GLN A 23 23.21 -14.90 -13.84
N GLY A 24 22.83 -15.69 -12.82
CA GLY A 24 23.09 -17.12 -12.71
C GLY A 24 22.19 -17.83 -11.68
N ARG A 25 22.44 -19.12 -11.43
CA ARG A 25 21.57 -20.05 -10.67
C ARG A 25 21.11 -19.56 -9.27
N HIS A 26 21.83 -18.64 -8.64
CA HIS A 26 21.56 -18.14 -7.29
C HIS A 26 20.34 -17.23 -7.20
N GLY A 27 20.00 -16.47 -8.26
CA GLY A 27 18.80 -15.62 -8.26
C GLY A 27 17.49 -16.41 -8.14
N LYS A 28 17.46 -17.64 -8.67
CA LYS A 28 16.32 -18.56 -8.59
C LYS A 28 16.08 -19.12 -7.17
N LEU A 29 17.07 -19.02 -6.27
CA LEU A 29 16.96 -19.55 -4.90
C LEU A 29 16.20 -18.60 -3.95
N ILE A 30 15.99 -17.34 -4.33
CA ILE A 30 15.23 -16.38 -3.51
C ILE A 30 13.80 -16.83 -3.25
N GLY A 31 13.19 -17.57 -4.20
CA GLY A 31 11.87 -18.17 -4.00
C GLY A 31 11.81 -19.19 -2.85
N TRP A 32 12.95 -19.70 -2.38
CA TRP A 32 13.05 -20.66 -1.27
C TRP A 32 13.26 -19.98 0.09
N TRP A 33 13.54 -18.68 0.12
CA TRP A 33 13.84 -17.97 1.36
C TRP A 33 12.73 -18.05 2.42
N PRO A 34 11.43 -17.98 2.08
CA PRO A 34 10.38 -18.23 3.06
C PRO A 34 10.43 -19.64 3.69
N GLY A 35 10.93 -20.65 2.95
CA GLY A 35 11.13 -22.00 3.48
C GLY A 35 12.39 -22.16 4.33
N VAL A 36 13.46 -21.42 4.02
CA VAL A 36 14.74 -21.47 4.76
C VAL A 36 14.75 -20.57 5.99
N MET A 37 14.02 -19.45 5.96
CA MET A 37 13.93 -18.47 7.04
C MET A 37 12.46 -18.20 7.44
N PRO A 38 11.68 -19.23 7.80
CA PRO A 38 10.23 -19.11 7.96
C PRO A 38 9.80 -18.14 9.06
N SER A 39 10.65 -17.82 10.03
CA SER A 39 10.34 -16.87 11.12
C SER A 39 10.72 -15.42 10.84
N HIS A 40 11.27 -15.11 9.67
CA HIS A 40 11.89 -13.81 9.37
C HIS A 40 11.26 -13.12 8.15
N ARG A 41 9.91 -13.14 8.04
CA ARG A 41 9.15 -12.53 6.94
C ARG A 41 9.63 -11.13 6.56
N GLU A 42 9.76 -10.22 7.53
CA GLU A 42 10.14 -8.84 7.23
C GLU A 42 11.59 -8.70 6.72
N VAL A 43 12.51 -9.56 7.18
CA VAL A 43 13.90 -9.58 6.70
C VAL A 43 13.93 -10.05 5.25
N ILE A 44 13.21 -11.14 4.94
CA ILE A 44 13.05 -11.63 3.57
C ILE A 44 12.48 -10.52 2.68
N ALA A 45 11.40 -9.87 3.13
CA ALA A 45 10.77 -8.77 2.40
C ALA A 45 11.76 -7.63 2.12
N ALA A 46 12.53 -7.21 3.12
CA ALA A 46 13.54 -6.16 2.98
C ALA A 46 14.60 -6.50 1.92
N HIS A 47 15.06 -7.76 1.87
CA HIS A 47 16.02 -8.22 0.87
C HIS A 47 15.42 -8.36 -0.54
N MET A 48 14.11 -8.59 -0.66
CA MET A 48 13.42 -8.69 -1.95
C MET A 48 13.16 -7.32 -2.59
N ILE A 49 13.13 -6.23 -1.82
CA ILE A 49 12.83 -4.89 -2.34
C ILE A 49 13.82 -4.45 -3.43
N PRO A 50 15.16 -4.49 -3.27
CA PRO A 50 16.10 -4.09 -4.33
C PRO A 50 15.97 -4.92 -5.61
N LEU A 51 15.51 -6.17 -5.49
CA LEU A 51 15.37 -7.13 -6.58
C LEU A 51 14.14 -6.88 -7.46
N ARG A 52 13.21 -6.01 -7.02
CA ARG A 52 11.92 -5.80 -7.67
C ARG A 52 11.97 -5.37 -9.14
N PHE A 53 13.08 -4.77 -9.58
CA PHE A 53 13.30 -4.31 -10.95
C PHE A 53 13.97 -5.35 -11.88
N HIS A 54 14.32 -6.52 -11.36
CA HIS A 54 15.09 -7.52 -12.11
C HIS A 54 14.17 -8.71 -12.48
N SER A 55 13.58 -8.64 -13.67
CA SER A 55 12.65 -9.66 -14.21
C SER A 55 13.23 -11.07 -14.22
N ASP A 56 14.52 -11.19 -14.51
CA ASP A 56 15.17 -12.49 -14.75
C ASP A 56 15.43 -13.27 -13.44
N TRP A 57 15.61 -12.52 -12.35
CA TRP A 57 15.72 -13.07 -10.99
C TRP A 57 14.37 -13.50 -10.44
N THR A 58 13.31 -12.93 -11.01
CA THR A 58 11.94 -13.32 -10.74
C THR A 58 11.44 -14.42 -11.68
N GLY A 59 12.24 -15.09 -12.53
CA GLY A 59 11.76 -16.20 -13.39
C GLY A 59 10.49 -15.88 -14.21
N ASP A 60 9.77 -16.89 -14.72
CA ASP A 60 8.43 -16.76 -15.35
C ASP A 60 7.33 -16.28 -14.36
N LEU A 61 7.70 -15.50 -13.34
CA LEU A 61 6.82 -15.04 -12.29
C LEU A 61 6.24 -13.67 -12.69
N THR A 62 5.31 -13.69 -13.63
CA THR A 62 4.24 -12.67 -13.72
C THR A 62 3.50 -12.52 -12.37
N ASP A 63 3.69 -13.48 -11.46
CA ASP A 63 3.23 -13.54 -10.06
C ASP A 63 4.35 -13.62 -8.98
N GLY A 64 5.58 -13.13 -9.27
CA GLY A 64 6.73 -13.01 -8.35
C GLY A 64 7.19 -14.23 -7.51
N PRO A 65 8.34 -14.16 -6.79
CA PRO A 65 8.77 -15.20 -5.85
C PRO A 65 7.75 -15.29 -4.71
N ARG A 66 6.82 -16.23 -4.89
CA ARG A 66 5.81 -16.73 -3.94
C ARG A 66 5.42 -15.72 -2.87
N LEU A 67 4.73 -14.66 -3.26
CA LEU A 67 4.10 -13.71 -2.34
C LEU A 67 3.23 -14.43 -1.30
N THR A 68 2.60 -15.54 -1.71
CA THR A 68 1.89 -16.46 -0.81
C THR A 68 2.82 -17.09 0.23
N ASP A 69 3.99 -17.59 -0.15
CA ASP A 69 4.93 -18.21 0.79
C ASP A 69 5.52 -17.15 1.73
N LEU A 70 5.78 -15.93 1.23
CA LEU A 70 6.15 -14.80 2.08
C LEU A 70 5.02 -14.44 3.06
N ALA A 71 3.76 -14.48 2.62
CA ALA A 71 2.61 -14.25 3.49
C ALA A 71 2.48 -15.34 4.57
N CYS A 72 2.71 -16.60 4.20
CA CYS A 72 2.70 -17.75 5.10
C CYS A 72 3.88 -17.77 6.09
N ALA A 73 4.97 -17.08 5.78
CA ALA A 73 6.09 -16.93 6.71
C ALA A 73 5.67 -16.15 7.97
N GLN A 74 6.22 -16.56 9.10
CA GLN A 74 6.08 -15.95 10.41
C GLN A 74 7.04 -14.77 10.60
N GLY A 75 6.89 -14.08 11.73
CA GLY A 75 7.59 -12.85 12.05
C GLY A 75 6.76 -11.62 11.68
N PRO A 76 7.25 -10.39 11.92
CA PRO A 76 6.46 -9.19 11.67
C PRO A 76 6.11 -9.02 10.19
N ALA A 77 4.96 -8.42 9.91
CA ALA A 77 4.60 -7.87 8.60
C ALA A 77 4.70 -6.35 8.69
N GLY A 78 5.88 -5.82 8.35
CA GLY A 78 6.20 -4.41 8.51
C GLY A 78 6.14 -3.63 7.20
N GLN A 79 6.92 -2.55 7.15
CA GLN A 79 6.97 -1.62 6.02
C GLN A 79 7.51 -2.26 4.75
N ALA A 80 8.45 -3.21 4.86
CA ALA A 80 9.01 -3.90 3.72
C ALA A 80 7.99 -4.85 3.09
N THR A 81 7.28 -5.62 3.92
CA THR A 81 6.16 -6.47 3.49
C THR A 81 5.07 -5.63 2.81
N ALA A 82 4.69 -4.50 3.42
CA ALA A 82 3.70 -3.57 2.83
C ALA A 82 4.13 -3.04 1.46
N LEU A 83 5.40 -2.68 1.27
CA LEU A 83 5.91 -2.15 -0.01
C LEU A 83 5.83 -3.21 -1.12
N LEU A 84 6.24 -4.44 -0.83
CA LEU A 84 6.15 -5.55 -1.78
C LEU A 84 4.69 -5.88 -2.13
N LEU A 85 3.80 -5.93 -1.13
CA LEU A 85 2.37 -6.16 -1.37
C LEU A 85 1.78 -5.09 -2.28
N VAL A 86 2.02 -3.81 -1.97
CA VAL A 86 1.51 -2.69 -2.78
C VAL A 86 2.05 -2.75 -4.21
N GLU A 87 3.33 -3.04 -4.38
CA GLU A 87 3.93 -3.19 -5.70
C GLU A 87 3.28 -4.31 -6.51
N ARG A 88 3.08 -5.49 -5.90
CA ARG A 88 2.50 -6.64 -6.60
C ARG A 88 1.00 -6.44 -6.86
N LEU A 89 0.27 -5.84 -5.93
CA LEU A 89 -1.16 -5.52 -6.09
C LEU A 89 -1.41 -4.44 -7.15
N ALA A 90 -0.45 -3.52 -7.37
CA ALA A 90 -0.53 -2.54 -8.45
C ALA A 90 -0.53 -3.21 -9.85
N LEU A 91 -0.04 -4.44 -9.96
CA LEU A 91 -0.12 -5.24 -11.19
C LEU A 91 -1.47 -5.98 -11.34
N GLY A 92 -2.43 -5.79 -10.42
CA GLY A 92 -3.73 -6.50 -10.37
C GLY A 92 -3.86 -7.52 -9.24
N MET A 93 -4.96 -8.28 -9.22
CA MET A 93 -5.24 -9.31 -8.21
C MET A 93 -5.27 -10.71 -8.85
N SER A 94 -4.10 -11.37 -8.93
CA SER A 94 -4.03 -12.78 -9.35
C SER A 94 -4.46 -13.74 -8.25
N VAL A 95 -4.59 -15.04 -8.59
CA VAL A 95 -4.88 -16.10 -7.61
C VAL A 95 -3.86 -16.15 -6.46
N TYR A 96 -2.58 -15.94 -6.74
CA TYR A 96 -1.53 -15.97 -5.71
C TYR A 96 -1.54 -14.72 -4.82
N ARG A 97 -1.73 -13.53 -5.43
CA ARG A 97 -1.89 -12.28 -4.68
C ARG A 97 -3.12 -12.32 -3.77
N ARG A 98 -4.23 -12.86 -4.27
CA ARG A 98 -5.45 -13.08 -3.49
C ARG A 98 -5.20 -13.99 -2.30
N ARG A 99 -4.54 -15.14 -2.50
CA ARG A 99 -4.19 -16.06 -1.40
C ARG A 99 -3.31 -15.41 -0.34
N ALA A 100 -2.32 -14.61 -0.75
CA ALA A 100 -1.47 -13.88 0.19
C ALA A 100 -2.27 -12.88 1.04
N VAL A 101 -3.17 -12.11 0.41
CA VAL A 101 -4.06 -11.18 1.10
C VAL A 101 -4.99 -11.94 2.06
N GLN A 102 -5.65 -12.99 1.59
CA GLN A 102 -6.55 -13.81 2.42
C GLN A 102 -5.84 -14.37 3.64
N TYR A 103 -4.62 -14.92 3.47
CA TYR A 103 -3.84 -15.46 4.58
C TYR A 103 -3.50 -14.38 5.61
N LEU A 104 -2.92 -13.26 5.16
CA LEU A 104 -2.53 -12.16 6.04
C LEU A 104 -3.73 -11.50 6.73
N SER A 105 -4.87 -11.37 6.05
CA SER A 105 -6.10 -10.87 6.67
C SER A 105 -6.63 -11.87 7.71
N ALA A 106 -6.62 -13.17 7.41
CA ALA A 106 -7.09 -14.20 8.32
C ALA A 106 -6.22 -14.32 9.59
N THR A 107 -4.91 -14.08 9.49
CA THR A 107 -4.02 -14.07 10.65
C THR A 107 -3.95 -12.71 11.37
N GLY A 108 -4.57 -11.67 10.81
CA GLY A 108 -4.47 -10.29 11.32
C GLY A 108 -3.11 -9.63 11.06
N ASP A 109 -2.28 -10.23 10.21
CA ASP A 109 -0.94 -9.73 9.87
C ASP A 109 -0.93 -8.78 8.68
N LEU A 110 -2.05 -8.54 8.00
CA LEU A 110 -2.06 -7.66 6.84
C LEU A 110 -1.69 -6.23 7.27
N PRO A 111 -0.59 -5.64 6.75
CA PRO A 111 -0.12 -4.32 7.18
C PRO A 111 -0.91 -3.19 6.49
N ALA A 112 -2.24 -3.20 6.64
CA ALA A 112 -3.18 -2.37 5.88
C ALA A 112 -2.88 -0.87 6.00
N ALA A 113 -2.58 -0.36 7.19
CA ALA A 113 -2.23 1.05 7.36
C ALA A 113 -0.95 1.43 6.61
N ALA A 114 0.11 0.60 6.69
CA ALA A 114 1.37 0.85 5.98
C ALA A 114 1.19 0.74 4.45
N MET A 115 0.35 -0.18 3.99
CA MET A 115 -0.03 -0.31 2.58
C MET A 115 -0.80 0.93 2.10
N GLY A 116 -1.78 1.41 2.87
CA GLY A 116 -2.55 2.62 2.57
C GLY A 116 -1.66 3.85 2.47
N ALA A 117 -0.73 4.01 3.41
CA ALA A 117 0.25 5.09 3.39
C ALA A 117 1.11 5.05 2.10
N GLU A 118 1.56 3.87 1.70
CA GLU A 118 2.35 3.68 0.47
C GLU A 118 1.52 3.94 -0.80
N PHE A 119 0.27 3.46 -0.87
CA PHE A 119 -0.65 3.81 -1.95
C PHE A 119 -0.86 5.33 -2.04
N GLY A 120 -1.06 6.01 -0.91
CA GLY A 120 -1.19 7.46 -0.82
C GLY A 120 0.02 8.19 -1.42
N ARG A 121 1.24 7.76 -1.07
CA ARG A 121 2.49 8.30 -1.64
C ARG A 121 2.56 8.08 -3.15
N ARG A 122 2.29 6.87 -3.64
CA ARG A 122 2.32 6.57 -5.09
C ARG A 122 1.30 7.39 -5.88
N MET A 123 0.09 7.56 -5.36
CA MET A 123 -0.93 8.41 -5.96
C MET A 123 -0.52 9.90 -5.96
N ARG A 124 0.14 10.38 -4.89
CA ARG A 124 0.66 11.76 -4.82
C ARG A 124 1.65 12.04 -5.96
N HIS A 125 2.56 11.08 -6.22
CA HIS A 125 3.57 11.15 -7.28
C HIS A 125 3.08 10.70 -8.66
N SER A 126 1.77 10.42 -8.81
CA SER A 126 1.16 9.96 -10.07
C SER A 126 1.72 8.62 -10.60
N TRP A 127 2.34 7.81 -9.75
CA TRP A 127 2.80 6.46 -10.08
C TRP A 127 1.68 5.42 -9.99
N LEU A 128 0.58 5.76 -9.33
CA LEU A 128 -0.62 4.93 -9.26
C LEU A 128 -1.86 5.79 -9.55
N PRO A 129 -2.65 5.50 -10.60
CA PRO A 129 -3.91 6.17 -10.84
C PRO A 129 -4.95 5.84 -9.75
N LEU A 130 -5.82 6.80 -9.43
CA LEU A 130 -6.94 6.59 -8.47
C LEU A 130 -7.85 5.42 -8.89
N ALA A 131 -8.05 5.22 -10.20
CA ALA A 131 -8.84 4.12 -10.72
C ALA A 131 -8.23 2.74 -10.40
N ALA A 132 -6.90 2.62 -10.47
CA ALA A 132 -6.20 1.39 -10.11
C ALA A 132 -6.31 1.12 -8.60
N PHE A 133 -6.12 2.15 -7.77
CA PHE A 133 -6.33 2.03 -6.33
C PHE A 133 -7.77 1.59 -5.99
N ARG A 134 -8.78 2.20 -6.63
CA ARG A 134 -10.19 1.82 -6.44
C ARG A 134 -10.43 0.35 -6.78
N LYS A 135 -9.93 -0.12 -7.92
CA LYS A 135 -10.07 -1.53 -8.32
C LYS A 135 -9.46 -2.47 -7.27
N ILE A 136 -8.28 -2.15 -6.75
CA ILE A 136 -7.65 -2.95 -5.68
C ILE A 136 -8.56 -2.94 -4.45
N MET A 137 -9.10 -1.80 -4.01
CA MET A 137 -10.01 -1.75 -2.86
C MET A 137 -11.31 -2.53 -3.10
N GLU A 138 -11.84 -2.51 -4.32
CA GLU A 138 -12.99 -3.33 -4.71
C GLU A 138 -12.68 -4.84 -4.64
N ASP A 139 -11.48 -5.25 -5.07
CA ASP A 139 -11.01 -6.63 -4.91
C ASP A 139 -10.95 -7.01 -3.42
N PHE A 140 -10.40 -6.16 -2.55
CA PHE A 140 -10.37 -6.40 -1.10
C PHE A 140 -11.78 -6.53 -0.48
N VAL A 141 -12.69 -5.65 -0.88
CA VAL A 141 -14.10 -5.69 -0.44
C VAL A 141 -14.79 -6.97 -0.93
N HIS A 142 -14.47 -7.45 -2.13
CA HIS A 142 -14.99 -8.72 -2.66
C HIS A 142 -14.46 -9.93 -1.88
N GLU A 143 -13.22 -9.86 -1.39
CA GLU A 143 -12.63 -10.88 -0.51
C GLU A 143 -13.09 -10.78 0.96
N GLY A 144 -14.03 -9.88 1.28
CA GLY A 144 -14.52 -9.68 2.65
C GLY A 144 -13.58 -8.87 3.56
N ALA A 145 -12.45 -8.38 3.04
CA ALA A 145 -11.46 -7.59 3.76
C ALA A 145 -11.85 -6.10 3.85
N HIS A 146 -13.09 -5.85 4.32
CA HIS A 146 -13.68 -4.51 4.40
C HIS A 146 -12.93 -3.58 5.36
N ARG A 147 -12.48 -4.12 6.50
CA ARG A 147 -11.77 -3.37 7.54
C ARG A 147 -10.39 -2.94 7.04
N GLU A 148 -9.70 -3.84 6.36
CA GLU A 148 -8.38 -3.63 5.76
C GLU A 148 -8.47 -2.61 4.62
N ALA A 149 -9.47 -2.73 3.75
CA ALA A 149 -9.73 -1.75 2.69
C ALA A 149 -9.97 -0.35 3.27
N TRP A 150 -10.77 -0.25 4.32
CA TRP A 150 -11.00 1.03 5.01
C TRP A 150 -9.73 1.59 5.64
N ALA A 151 -8.98 0.76 6.37
CA ALA A 151 -7.70 1.16 6.96
C ALA A 151 -6.70 1.65 5.91
N MET A 152 -6.69 1.04 4.72
CA MET A 152 -5.88 1.50 3.59
C MET A 152 -6.35 2.86 3.05
N ILE A 153 -7.66 3.06 2.91
CA ILE A 153 -8.24 4.33 2.46
C ILE A 153 -7.92 5.46 3.44
N THR A 154 -8.11 5.23 4.75
CA THR A 154 -7.84 6.23 5.78
C THR A 154 -6.36 6.56 5.86
N ALA A 155 -5.48 5.57 5.79
CA ALA A 155 -4.03 5.79 5.83
C ALA A 155 -3.47 6.44 4.55
N ALA A 156 -4.19 6.34 3.41
CA ALA A 156 -3.81 7.04 2.19
C ALA A 156 -4.14 8.54 2.21
N LEU A 157 -5.18 8.95 2.94
CA LEU A 157 -5.68 10.34 2.97
C LEU A 157 -4.62 11.38 3.32
N PRO A 158 -3.82 11.23 4.41
CA PRO A 158 -2.85 12.24 4.81
C PRO A 158 -1.83 12.57 3.70
N HIS A 159 -1.47 11.58 2.88
CA HIS A 159 -0.52 11.78 1.79
C HIS A 159 -1.11 12.51 0.57
N LEU A 160 -2.44 12.52 0.44
CA LEU A 160 -3.16 13.21 -0.63
C LEU A 160 -3.60 14.63 -0.24
N MET A 161 -3.51 14.97 1.04
CA MET A 161 -3.84 16.32 1.51
C MET A 161 -2.80 17.33 0.98
N PRO A 162 -3.25 18.47 0.44
CA PRO A 162 -2.37 19.58 0.10
C PRO A 162 -1.65 20.09 1.36
N ALA A 163 -0.41 20.53 1.17
CA ALA A 163 0.27 21.28 2.23
C ALA A 163 -0.48 22.60 2.54
N ALA A 164 -0.17 23.23 3.66
CA ALA A 164 -0.74 24.53 4.00
C ALA A 164 -0.47 25.54 2.86
N GLY A 165 -1.52 26.15 2.32
CA GLY A 165 -1.43 27.11 1.21
C GLY A 165 -1.48 26.51 -0.20
N GLU A 166 -1.38 25.19 -0.35
CA GLU A 166 -1.51 24.54 -1.67
C GLU A 166 -2.98 24.37 -2.08
N ARG A 167 -3.25 24.52 -3.38
CA ARG A 167 -4.60 24.27 -3.92
C ARG A 167 -4.89 22.78 -3.97
N SER A 168 -6.06 22.40 -3.46
CA SER A 168 -6.57 21.03 -3.57
C SER A 168 -6.82 20.67 -5.05
N GLY A 169 -6.15 19.63 -5.54
CA GLY A 169 -6.36 19.14 -6.90
C GLY A 169 -7.63 18.28 -7.06
N ARG A 170 -8.10 18.12 -8.31
CA ARG A 170 -9.24 17.26 -8.69
C ARG A 170 -9.12 15.82 -8.14
N ARG A 171 -7.89 15.31 -8.04
CA ARG A 171 -7.57 13.98 -7.48
C ARG A 171 -8.03 13.82 -6.04
N LEU A 172 -7.82 14.82 -5.19
CA LEU A 172 -8.21 14.75 -3.77
C LEU A 172 -9.73 14.67 -3.63
N VAL A 173 -10.46 15.50 -4.37
CA VAL A 173 -11.93 15.46 -4.40
C VAL A 173 -12.43 14.09 -4.84
N GLY A 174 -11.88 13.53 -5.92
CA GLY A 174 -12.26 12.19 -6.37
C GLY A 174 -11.97 11.09 -5.35
N PHE A 175 -10.86 11.21 -4.61
CA PHE A 175 -10.51 10.30 -3.53
C PHE A 175 -11.49 10.43 -2.35
N LEU A 176 -11.80 11.66 -1.90
CA LEU A 176 -12.75 11.91 -0.80
C LEU A 176 -14.15 11.40 -1.12
N THR A 177 -14.62 11.60 -2.35
CA THR A 177 -15.91 11.04 -2.80
C THR A 177 -15.90 9.50 -2.72
N PHE A 178 -14.81 8.85 -3.16
CA PHE A 178 -14.66 7.40 -3.04
C PHE A 178 -14.59 6.93 -1.57
N ALA A 179 -13.84 7.62 -0.72
CA ALA A 179 -13.75 7.31 0.70
C ALA A 179 -15.12 7.40 1.38
N ARG A 180 -15.91 8.45 1.09
CA ARG A 180 -17.26 8.63 1.63
C ARG A 180 -18.23 7.54 1.16
N GLN A 181 -18.18 7.14 -0.10
CA GLN A 181 -19.00 6.03 -0.62
C GLN A 181 -18.66 4.72 0.10
N THR A 182 -17.36 4.47 0.29
CA THR A 182 -16.88 3.26 0.99
C THR A 182 -17.31 3.29 2.45
N ALA A 183 -17.11 4.41 3.15
CA ALA A 183 -17.52 4.60 4.54
C ALA A 183 -19.01 4.32 4.75
N ARG A 184 -19.88 4.85 3.87
CA ARG A 184 -21.33 4.58 3.90
C ARG A 184 -21.64 3.10 3.75
N ARG A 185 -20.98 2.44 2.79
CA ARG A 185 -21.23 1.03 2.48
C ARG A 185 -20.87 0.10 3.64
N ILE A 186 -19.81 0.42 4.38
CA ILE A 186 -19.31 -0.44 5.46
C ILE A 186 -19.72 0.04 6.87
N GLY A 187 -20.48 1.14 6.97
CA GLY A 187 -20.83 1.75 8.26
C GLY A 187 -19.61 2.24 9.05
N ALA A 188 -18.59 2.77 8.37
CA ALA A 188 -17.39 3.24 9.03
C ALA A 188 -17.67 4.43 9.95
N THR A 189 -17.01 4.43 11.10
CA THR A 189 -17.05 5.51 12.08
C THR A 189 -15.63 5.85 12.53
N GLY A 190 -15.48 6.97 13.23
CA GLY A 190 -14.22 7.37 13.85
C GLY A 190 -13.55 8.57 13.16
N GLU A 191 -12.76 9.28 13.94
CA GLU A 191 -12.13 10.52 13.48
C GLU A 191 -10.94 10.26 12.56
N ILE A 192 -10.80 11.10 11.52
CA ILE A 192 -9.59 11.20 10.71
C ILE A 192 -9.02 12.62 10.91
N PRO A 193 -7.95 12.80 11.72
CA PRO A 193 -7.49 14.13 12.15
C PRO A 193 -7.23 15.11 11.01
N GLU A 194 -6.63 14.66 9.91
CA GLU A 194 -6.34 15.51 8.75
C GLU A 194 -7.61 15.97 8.02
N VAL A 195 -8.65 15.12 7.99
CA VAL A 195 -9.96 15.46 7.44
C VAL A 195 -10.66 16.46 8.34
N THR A 196 -10.63 16.25 9.67
CA THR A 196 -11.19 17.19 10.65
C THR A 196 -10.53 18.57 10.53
N ALA A 197 -9.19 18.60 10.47
CA ALA A 197 -8.42 19.83 10.32
C ALA A 197 -8.76 20.56 9.01
N MET A 198 -8.93 19.84 7.89
CA MET A 198 -9.32 20.44 6.62
C MET A 198 -10.78 20.94 6.64
N ALA A 199 -11.68 20.18 7.26
CA ALA A 199 -13.09 20.52 7.40
C ALA A 199 -13.29 21.81 8.22
N GLY A 200 -12.40 22.09 9.19
CA GLY A 200 -12.40 23.31 10.00
C GLY A 200 -11.86 24.57 9.30
N ARG A 201 -11.26 24.45 8.10
CA ARG A 201 -10.76 25.62 7.36
C ARG A 201 -11.90 26.52 6.88
N LYS A 202 -11.67 27.82 6.87
CA LYS A 202 -12.55 28.80 6.22
C LYS A 202 -12.51 28.60 4.70
N GLY A 203 -13.67 28.71 4.06
CA GLY A 203 -13.83 28.52 2.62
C GLY A 203 -14.88 27.47 2.26
N SER A 204 -15.29 27.50 1.00
CA SER A 204 -16.32 26.64 0.39
C SER A 204 -15.79 25.89 -0.83
N ASN A 205 -14.47 25.74 -0.95
CA ASN A 205 -13.91 24.97 -2.04
C ASN A 205 -14.36 23.51 -1.93
N ARG A 206 -14.42 22.81 -3.06
CA ARG A 206 -14.99 21.47 -3.14
C ARG A 206 -14.29 20.47 -2.20
N ALA A 207 -12.98 20.58 -2.00
CA ALA A 207 -12.26 19.70 -1.08
C ALA A 207 -12.65 19.90 0.39
N VAL A 208 -12.80 21.15 0.83
CA VAL A 208 -13.27 21.48 2.19
C VAL A 208 -14.69 20.95 2.41
N LEU A 209 -15.58 21.12 1.41
CA LEU A 209 -16.95 20.60 1.48
C LEU A 209 -16.99 19.07 1.56
N GLU A 210 -16.20 18.36 0.75
CA GLU A 210 -16.10 16.90 0.81
C GLU A 210 -15.48 16.41 2.13
N CYS A 211 -14.49 17.12 2.69
CA CYS A 211 -13.95 16.79 4.01
C CYS A 211 -14.98 16.96 5.13
N ARG A 212 -15.80 18.03 5.10
CA ARG A 212 -16.92 18.19 6.05
C ARG A 212 -17.92 17.05 5.92
N ALA A 213 -18.34 16.75 4.69
CA ALA A 213 -19.28 15.66 4.42
C ALA A 213 -18.75 14.28 4.85
N LEU A 214 -17.44 14.04 4.74
CA LEU A 214 -16.81 12.82 5.23
C LEU A 214 -16.74 12.81 6.75
N ARG A 215 -16.29 13.89 7.39
CA ARG A 215 -16.24 14.01 8.86
C ARG A 215 -17.62 13.77 9.46
N ASP A 216 -18.64 14.46 8.96
CA ASP A 216 -20.01 14.39 9.50
C ASP A 216 -20.63 13.00 9.31
N LEU A 217 -20.22 12.26 8.26
CA LEU A 217 -20.60 10.86 8.07
C LEU A 217 -19.94 9.91 9.07
N LEU A 218 -18.69 10.18 9.45
CA LEU A 218 -17.90 9.33 10.34
C LEU A 218 -18.17 9.60 11.83
N SER A 219 -18.79 10.75 12.14
CA SER A 219 -19.28 11.05 13.47
C SER A 219 -20.30 9.98 13.90
N PRO A 220 -20.20 9.47 15.13
CA PRO A 220 -21.23 8.58 15.66
C PRO A 220 -22.58 9.29 15.70
N PRO A 221 -23.70 8.54 15.57
CA PRO A 221 -25.04 9.09 15.74
C PRO A 221 -25.28 9.61 17.16
#